data_AF-A0A7W2JKA9-F1
#
_entry.id   AF-A0A7W2JKA9-F1
#
_cell.length_a   1.000
_cell.length_b   1.000
_cell.length_c   1.000
_cell.angle_alpha   90.00
_cell.angle_beta   90.00
_cell.angle_gamma   90.00
#
_symmetry.space_group_name_H-M   'P 1'
#
loop_
_entity.id
_entity.type
_entity.pdbx_description
1 polymer ?
#
loop_
_entity_poly.entity_id
_entity_poly.type
_entity_poly.pdbx_seq_one_letter_code
_entity_poly.pdbx_strand_id
1 'polypeptide(L)'
;MQSNNHPAAPDSFERSRLTDLVALHQAIAALGQAPDFMAVIEQRSALYDRVRALHPTLVSAEEVSALNLLIGSMAETRKETLGL
;
A
#
# COMPACT_ATOMS: atom_id res chain seq x y z
N MET A 1 24.10 32.43 0.36
CA MET A 1 24.15 31.56 1.57
C MET A 1 23.83 30.14 1.12
N GLN A 2 24.70 29.19 1.49
CA GLN A 2 24.73 27.82 0.94
C GLN A 2 23.48 27.01 1.25
N SER A 3 23.07 26.24 0.24
CA SER A 3 22.09 25.16 0.24
C SER A 3 22.50 24.07 1.23
N ASN A 4 21.72 23.86 2.29
CA ASN A 4 21.85 22.71 3.19
C ASN A 4 20.74 21.69 2.89
N ASN A 5 20.76 21.12 1.69
CA ASN A 5 20.05 19.87 1.41
C ASN A 5 20.97 18.72 1.87
N HIS A 6 20.84 18.32 3.14
CA HIS A 6 21.52 17.13 3.67
C HIS A 6 20.59 15.91 3.50
N PRO A 7 20.95 14.88 2.73
CA PRO A 7 20.07 13.75 2.41
C PRO A 7 19.98 12.67 3.52
N ALA A 8 20.26 12.99 4.78
CA ALA A 8 20.32 12.00 5.86
C ALA A 8 19.78 12.51 7.21
N ALA A 9 18.75 13.37 7.20
CA ALA A 9 18.04 13.69 8.43
C ALA A 9 17.09 12.51 8.76
N PRO A 10 17.11 11.95 9.98
CA PRO A 10 16.12 10.95 10.42
C PRO A 10 14.67 11.39 10.11
N ASP A 11 14.42 12.70 10.23
CA ASP A 11 13.16 13.34 9.88
C ASP A 11 12.73 13.16 8.42
N SER A 12 13.65 13.10 7.44
CA SER A 12 13.26 12.91 6.04
C SER A 12 12.88 11.47 5.73
N PHE A 13 13.57 10.51 6.35
CA PHE A 13 13.21 9.09 6.23
C PHE A 13 11.85 8.82 6.88
N GLU A 14 11.62 9.29 8.10
CA GLU A 14 10.34 9.11 8.80
C GLU A 14 9.18 9.81 8.09
N ARG A 15 9.40 11.00 7.50
CA ARG A 15 8.36 11.66 6.67
C ARG A 15 8.05 10.90 5.39
N SER A 16 9.07 10.35 4.70
CA SER A 16 8.85 9.51 3.52
C SER A 16 8.06 8.26 3.90
N ARG A 17 8.50 7.58 4.96
CA ARG A 17 7.82 6.39 5.51
C ARG A 17 6.37 6.66 5.86
N LEU A 18 6.08 7.76 6.56
CA LEU A 18 4.71 8.12 6.92
C LEU A 18 3.86 8.36 5.67
N THR A 19 4.42 9.05 4.67
CA THR A 19 3.74 9.31 3.39
C THR A 19 3.40 8.01 2.67
N ASP A 20 4.36 7.08 2.62
CA ASP A 20 4.20 5.78 1.99
C ASP A 20 3.15 4.91 2.70
N LEU A 21 3.15 4.90 4.03
CA LEU A 21 2.14 4.19 4.83
C LEU A 21 0.73 4.79 4.66
N VAL A 22 0.61 6.12 4.63
CA VAL A 22 -0.67 6.79 4.36
C VAL A 22 -1.18 6.42 2.97
N ALA A 23 -0.31 6.42 1.95
CA ALA A 23 -0.68 6.03 0.60
C ALA A 23 -1.12 4.56 0.52
N LEU A 24 -0.44 3.64 1.22
CA LEU A 24 -0.86 2.25 1.32
C LEU A 24 -2.26 2.14 1.95
N HIS A 25 -2.49 2.84 3.07
CA HIS A 25 -3.77 2.81 3.78
C HIS A 25 -4.93 3.34 2.92
N GLN A 26 -4.69 4.44 2.18
CA GLN A 26 -5.67 5.01 1.26
C GLN A 26 -6.02 4.05 0.11
N ALA A 27 -5.03 3.34 -0.45
CA ALA A 27 -5.29 2.36 -1.49
C ALA A 27 -6.06 1.13 -0.98
N ILE A 28 -5.80 0.70 0.26
CA ILE A 28 -6.58 -0.35 0.92
C ILE A 28 -8.04 0.10 1.09
N ALA A 29 -8.27 1.35 1.50
CA ALA A 29 -9.61 1.92 1.60
C ALA A 29 -10.31 1.98 0.24
N ALA A 30 -9.59 2.35 -0.83
CA ALA A 30 -10.14 2.37 -2.19
C ALA A 30 -10.62 0.99 -2.65
N LEU A 31 -9.87 -0.08 -2.35
CA LEU A 31 -10.27 -1.46 -2.63
C LEU A 31 -11.63 -1.81 -2.02
N GLY A 32 -11.88 -1.38 -0.78
CA GLY A 32 -13.17 -1.58 -0.11
C GLY A 32 -14.33 -0.80 -0.74
N GLN A 33 -14.02 0.23 -1.53
CA GLN A 33 -15.00 1.08 -2.23
C GLN A 33 -15.09 0.77 -3.74
N ALA A 34 -14.38 -0.25 -4.23
CA ALA A 34 -14.34 -0.58 -5.66
C ALA A 34 -15.77 -0.85 -6.21
N PRO A 35 -16.22 -0.14 -7.26
CA PRO A 35 -17.62 -0.21 -7.72
C PRO A 35 -17.99 -1.52 -8.40
N ASP A 36 -17.01 -2.23 -8.94
CA ASP A 36 -17.18 -3.48 -9.68
C ASP A 36 -15.93 -4.37 -9.55
N PHE A 37 -16.00 -5.57 -10.11
CA PHE A 37 -14.94 -6.57 -9.99
C PHE A 37 -13.68 -6.24 -10.79
N MET A 38 -13.81 -5.50 -11.90
CA MET A 38 -12.65 -5.06 -12.66
C MET A 38 -11.85 -4.05 -11.84
N ALA A 39 -12.54 -3.12 -11.19
CA ALA A 39 -11.91 -2.19 -10.25
C ALA A 39 -11.25 -2.93 -9.07
N VAL A 40 -11.86 -4.00 -8.55
CA VAL A 40 -11.23 -4.85 -7.50
C VAL A 40 -9.92 -5.46 -8.00
N ILE A 41 -9.90 -6.04 -9.19
CA ILE A 41 -8.69 -6.67 -9.76
C ILE A 41 -7.58 -5.65 -9.99
N GLU A 42 -7.91 -4.49 -10.55
CA GLU A 42 -6.96 -3.42 -10.81
C GLU A 42 -6.35 -2.90 -9.50
N GLN A 43 -7.20 -2.57 -8.52
CA GLN A 43 -6.76 -2.02 -7.24
C GLN A 43 -5.98 -3.04 -6.42
N ARG A 44 -6.37 -4.33 -6.46
CA ARG A 44 -5.61 -5.43 -5.84
C ARG A 44 -4.22 -5.56 -6.44
N SER A 45 -4.10 -5.51 -7.76
CA SER A 45 -2.80 -5.58 -8.46
C SER A 45 -1.91 -4.39 -8.09
N ALA A 46 -2.47 -3.18 -8.14
CA ALA A 46 -1.76 -1.97 -7.73
C ALA A 46 -1.30 -2.00 -6.27
N LEU A 47 -2.08 -2.61 -5.38
CA LEU A 47 -1.71 -2.82 -3.98
C LEU A 47 -0.52 -3.77 -3.83
N TYR A 48 -0.50 -4.89 -4.56
CA TYR A 48 0.64 -5.82 -4.54
C TYR A 48 1.92 -5.14 -5.04
N ASP A 49 1.84 -4.35 -6.11
CA ASP A 49 2.99 -3.61 -6.64
C ASP A 49 3.51 -2.57 -5.63
N ARG A 50 2.60 -1.88 -4.93
CA ARG A 50 2.97 -0.93 -3.87
C ARG A 50 3.66 -1.62 -2.69
N VAL A 51 3.12 -2.74 -2.20
CA VAL A 51 3.76 -3.51 -1.11
C VAL A 51 5.15 -4.00 -1.54
N ARG A 52 5.30 -4.47 -2.79
CA ARG A 52 6.60 -4.87 -3.33
C ARG A 52 7.62 -3.72 -3.38
N ALA A 53 7.17 -2.50 -3.69
CA ALA A 53 8.02 -1.32 -3.69
C ALA A 53 8.48 -0.91 -2.28
N LEU A 54 7.67 -1.19 -1.24
CA LEU A 54 8.00 -0.92 0.17
C LEU A 54 8.95 -1.97 0.79
N HIS A 55 8.93 -3.20 0.26
CA HIS A 55 9.61 -4.38 0.83
C HIS A 55 11.12 -4.24 1.11
N PRO A 56 11.94 -3.53 0.34
CA PRO A 56 13.36 -3.37 0.72
C PRO A 56 13.63 -2.16 1.61
N THR A 57 12.70 -1.20 1.72
CA THR A 57 12.96 0.10 2.36
C THR A 57 12.25 0.27 3.70
N LEU A 58 11.09 -0.37 3.92
CA LEU A 58 10.16 0.03 4.98
C LEU A 58 9.42 -1.09 5.72
N VAL A 59 9.32 -2.31 5.16
CA VAL A 59 8.56 -3.44 5.74
C VAL A 59 9.34 -4.74 5.64
N SER A 60 9.25 -5.61 6.65
CA SER A 60 9.88 -6.93 6.65
C SER A 60 9.21 -7.89 5.66
N ALA A 61 9.86 -9.02 5.38
CA ALA A 61 9.28 -10.08 4.56
C ALA A 61 7.99 -10.66 5.17
N GLU A 62 7.94 -10.79 6.49
CA GLU A 62 6.75 -11.24 7.23
C GLU A 62 5.61 -10.22 7.12
N GLU A 63 5.91 -8.92 7.27
CA GLU A 63 4.93 -7.85 7.11
C GLU A 63 4.38 -7.81 5.67
N VAL A 64 5.22 -8.00 4.67
CA VAL A 64 4.79 -8.13 3.26
C VAL A 64 3.86 -9.32 3.06
N SER A 65 4.20 -10.47 3.63
CA SER A 65 3.34 -11.65 3.56
C SER A 65 1.96 -11.38 4.19
N ALA A 66 1.93 -10.77 5.37
CA ALA A 66 0.70 -10.41 6.06
C ALA A 66 -0.14 -9.40 5.27
N LEU A 67 0.48 -8.36 4.70
CA LEU A 67 -0.19 -7.39 3.83
C LEU A 67 -0.77 -8.05 2.59
N ASN A 68 -0.03 -8.96 1.96
CA ASN A 68 -0.52 -9.67 0.77
C ASN A 68 -1.75 -10.53 1.06
N LEU A 69 -1.78 -11.19 2.23
CA LEU A 69 -2.94 -11.94 2.71
C LEU A 69 -4.13 -11.02 2.99
N LEU A 70 -3.91 -9.88 3.65
CA LEU A 70 -4.95 -8.89 3.93
C LEU A 70 -5.57 -8.37 2.63
N ILE A 71 -4.74 -7.96 1.65
CA ILE A 71 -5.17 -7.50 0.34
C ILE A 71 -6.01 -8.57 -0.38
N GLY A 72 -5.57 -9.83 -0.33
CA GLY A 72 -6.30 -10.95 -0.92
C GLY A 72 -7.66 -11.16 -0.26
N SER A 73 -7.71 -11.18 1.07
CA SER A 73 -8.95 -11.33 1.82
C SER A 73 -9.93 -10.18 1.56
N MET A 74 -9.46 -8.94 1.52
CA MET A 74 -10.31 -7.78 1.25
C MET A 74 -10.88 -7.81 -0.17
N ALA A 75 -10.08 -8.23 -1.15
CA ALA A 75 -10.54 -8.38 -2.52
C ALA A 75 -11.63 -9.46 -2.63
N GLU A 76 -11.47 -10.59 -1.94
CA GLU A 76 -12.49 -11.65 -1.92
C GLU A 76 -13.77 -11.16 -1.24
N THR A 77 -13.69 -10.54 -0.07
CA THR A 77 -14.85 -9.96 0.60
C THR A 77 -15.55 -8.91 -0.26
N ARG A 78 -14.80 -8.08 -1.00
CA ARG A 78 -15.40 -7.10 -1.90
C ARG A 78 -16.09 -7.77 -3.08
N LYS A 79 -15.47 -8.79 -3.69
CA LYS A 79 -16.07 -9.60 -4.76
C LYS A 79 -17.39 -10.23 -4.28
N GLU A 80 -17.41 -10.84 -3.10
CA GLU A 80 -18.62 -11.38 -2.48
C GLU A 80 -19.71 -10.30 -2.29
N THR A 81 -19.32 -9.11 -1.82
CA THR A 81 -20.23 -7.96 -1.64
C THR A 81 -20.82 -7.49 -2.97
N LEU A 82 -20.09 -7.63 -4.07
CA LEU A 82 -20.54 -7.33 -5.43
C LEU A 82 -21.42 -8.45 -6.02
N GLY A 83 -21.57 -9.59 -5.34
CA GLY A 83 -22.40 -10.71 -5.75
C GLY A 83 -21.79 -11.62 -6.82
N LEU A 84 -20.46 -11.79 -6.82
CA LEU A 84 -19.69 -12.56 -7.82
C LEU A 84 -18.96 -13.77 -7.25
#